data_AF-A0A925BYG4-F1
#
_entry.id   AF-A0A925BYG4-F1
#
_cell.length_a   1.000
_cell.length_b   1.000
_cell.length_c   1.000
_cell.angle_alpha   90.00
_cell.angle_beta   90.00
_cell.angle_gamma   90.00
#
_symmetry.space_group_name_H-M   'P 1'
#
loop_
_entity.id
_entity.type
_entity.pdbx_description
1 polymer ?
#
loop_
_entity_poly.entity_id
_entity_poly.type
_entity_poly.pdbx_seq_one_letter_code
_entity_poly.pdbx_strand_id
1 'polypeptide(L)'
;MKKVYSFFIAAVWLNLAMAQTSTPDTAGLKEQKDKIIFASTILKIENLGENINSDLHELRPTISADGNLLFFITENHPANTKYSSIPNSQDIWYSERDSLGRWSEARHLRDPINTVFYNAVYWISPDKNRILIRGAFTEGGFEGKGVSMSYRKRNGKWSNPQMLQIRGYHKYDRGLQSGASMANDGQTLLFYMTPDEKSSFNDMYVSFLLEDGTWSEPKSLGKKLNFPCKNEMTPYIASDGVTLYFSSDRPGGLGDNDIWMTRRLDKT
;
A
#
# COMPACT_ATOMS: atom_id res chain seq x y z
N MET A 1 -67.03 -23.61 -2.96
CA MET A 1 -65.66 -23.54 -2.39
C MET A 1 -64.88 -22.46 -3.12
N LYS A 2 -64.63 -21.31 -2.47
CA LYS A 2 -63.86 -20.17 -3.00
C LYS A 2 -62.36 -20.43 -2.75
N LYS A 3 -61.50 -20.23 -3.75
CA LYS A 3 -60.04 -20.13 -3.55
C LYS A 3 -59.65 -18.66 -3.63
N VAL A 4 -59.13 -18.13 -2.53
CA VAL A 4 -58.52 -16.79 -2.46
C VAL A 4 -57.01 -16.99 -2.66
N TYR A 5 -56.44 -16.30 -3.63
CA TYR A 5 -54.99 -16.22 -3.80
C TYR A 5 -54.50 -14.90 -3.19
N SER A 6 -53.69 -14.99 -2.14
CA SER A 6 -53.01 -13.85 -1.54
C SER A 6 -51.70 -13.60 -2.30
N PHE A 7 -51.61 -12.49 -3.02
CA PHE A 7 -50.34 -11.98 -3.54
C PHE A 7 -49.68 -11.11 -2.46
N PHE A 8 -48.53 -11.55 -1.94
CA PHE A 8 -47.64 -10.71 -1.15
C PHE A 8 -46.78 -9.89 -2.11
N ILE A 9 -46.97 -8.57 -2.13
CA ILE A 9 -46.03 -7.63 -2.75
C ILE A 9 -44.98 -7.30 -1.69
N ALA A 10 -43.79 -7.87 -1.83
CA ALA A 10 -42.63 -7.45 -1.06
C ALA A 10 -42.12 -6.11 -1.63
N ALA A 11 -42.27 -5.03 -0.87
CA ALA A 11 -41.64 -3.75 -1.18
C ALA A 11 -40.13 -3.89 -0.96
N VAL A 12 -39.38 -4.07 -2.05
CA VAL A 12 -37.91 -3.98 -2.03
C VAL A 12 -37.56 -2.49 -1.98
N TRP A 13 -37.08 -2.05 -0.82
CA TRP A 13 -36.47 -0.73 -0.67
C TRP A 13 -35.07 -0.79 -1.27
N LEU A 14 -34.94 -0.36 -2.54
CA LEU A 14 -33.64 -0.10 -3.15
C LEU A 14 -33.08 1.18 -2.52
N ASN A 15 -32.16 1.05 -1.56
CA ASN A 15 -31.29 2.15 -1.17
C ASN A 15 -30.25 2.33 -2.28
N LEU A 16 -30.58 3.11 -3.31
CA LEU A 16 -29.59 3.65 -4.23
C LEU A 16 -28.73 4.66 -3.44
N ALA A 17 -27.60 4.20 -2.91
CA ALA A 17 -26.54 5.09 -2.48
C ALA A 17 -25.97 5.76 -3.74
N MET A 18 -26.50 6.92 -4.10
CA MET A 18 -25.93 7.74 -5.17
C MET A 18 -24.50 8.11 -4.79
N ALA A 19 -23.51 7.51 -5.47
CA ALA A 19 -22.14 7.98 -5.42
C ALA A 19 -22.14 9.47 -5.81
N GLN A 20 -21.83 10.36 -4.85
CA GLN A 20 -21.76 11.79 -5.11
C GLN A 20 -20.68 12.03 -6.18
N THR A 21 -21.10 12.56 -7.33
CA THR A 21 -20.19 13.16 -8.32
C THR A 21 -19.74 14.52 -7.78
N SER A 22 -18.84 14.53 -6.81
CA SER A 22 -18.18 15.77 -6.41
C SER A 22 -17.01 16.05 -7.34
N THR A 23 -17.10 17.14 -8.09
CA THR A 23 -15.90 17.89 -8.49
C THR A 23 -15.07 18.15 -7.23
N PRO A 24 -13.73 18.00 -7.24
CA PRO A 24 -12.93 18.29 -6.07
C PRO A 24 -13.23 19.72 -5.61
N ASP A 25 -13.78 19.87 -4.41
CA ASP A 25 -14.02 21.19 -3.82
C ASP A 25 -12.66 21.75 -3.41
N THR A 26 -12.03 22.47 -4.33
CA THR A 26 -10.77 23.18 -4.07
C THR A 26 -11.02 24.53 -3.39
N ALA A 27 -12.28 24.95 -3.22
CA ALA A 27 -12.60 26.21 -2.60
C ALA A 27 -12.30 26.13 -1.09
N GLY A 28 -11.37 26.96 -0.62
CA GLY A 28 -10.97 27.00 0.79
C GLY A 28 -9.73 26.17 1.14
N LEU A 29 -9.10 25.50 0.16
CA LEU A 29 -7.76 24.94 0.36
C LEU A 29 -6.78 26.08 0.65
N LYS A 30 -6.27 26.13 1.88
CA LYS A 30 -5.19 27.04 2.28
C LYS A 30 -3.87 26.28 2.21
N GLU A 31 -2.85 26.92 1.66
CA GLU A 31 -1.49 26.39 1.67
C GLU A 31 -1.05 26.12 3.12
N GLN A 32 -0.73 24.86 3.42
CA GLN A 32 -0.19 24.50 4.73
C GLN A 32 1.29 24.93 4.78
N LYS A 33 1.55 26.11 5.33
CA LYS A 33 2.92 26.64 5.50
C LYS A 33 3.85 25.68 6.23
N ASP A 34 3.33 24.94 7.21
CA ASP A 34 4.12 24.01 8.02
C ASP A 34 4.12 22.57 7.48
N LYS A 35 3.38 22.29 6.39
CA LYS A 35 3.16 20.93 5.82
C LYS A 35 2.76 19.88 6.86
N ILE A 36 1.99 20.30 7.88
CA ILE A 36 1.50 19.44 8.97
C ILE A 36 -0.02 19.35 8.87
N ILE A 37 -0.52 18.11 8.92
CA ILE A 37 -1.95 17.81 8.96
C ILE A 37 -2.43 17.93 10.41
N PHE A 38 -3.34 18.86 10.68
CA PHE A 38 -4.06 18.96 11.95
C PHE A 38 -5.51 18.50 11.77
N ALA A 39 -6.18 18.08 12.84
CA ALA A 39 -7.61 17.74 12.81
C ALA A 39 -8.45 18.89 12.21
N SER A 40 -8.10 20.14 12.54
CA SER A 40 -8.74 21.35 11.99
C SER A 40 -8.49 21.60 10.50
N THR A 41 -7.51 20.93 9.90
CA THR A 41 -7.20 21.02 8.46
C THR A 41 -7.89 19.94 7.62
N ILE A 42 -8.53 18.95 8.26
CA ILE A 42 -9.31 17.92 7.58
C ILE A 42 -10.64 18.55 7.17
N LEU A 43 -10.82 18.80 5.88
CA LEU A 43 -12.05 19.41 5.37
C LEU A 43 -13.22 18.43 5.38
N LYS A 44 -12.96 17.18 5.01
CA LYS A 44 -14.00 16.15 4.83
C LYS A 44 -13.39 14.76 4.94
N ILE A 45 -14.14 13.85 5.56
CA ILE A 45 -13.89 12.40 5.49
C ILE A 45 -14.88 11.83 4.48
N GLU A 46 -14.37 11.10 3.48
CA GLU A 46 -15.18 10.55 2.40
C GLU A 46 -15.11 9.03 2.38
N ASN A 47 -16.29 8.40 2.36
CA ASN A 47 -16.41 6.99 1.99
C ASN A 47 -16.33 6.91 0.46
N LEU A 48 -15.44 6.08 -0.07
CA LEU A 48 -15.21 5.94 -1.52
C LEU A 48 -16.33 5.18 -2.26
N GLY A 49 -17.37 4.72 -1.55
CA GLY A 49 -18.57 4.12 -2.11
C GLY A 49 -18.42 2.64 -2.48
N GLU A 50 -19.53 2.04 -2.91
CA GLU A 50 -19.65 0.60 -3.25
C GLU A 50 -18.79 0.15 -4.44
N ASN A 51 -18.32 1.11 -5.26
CA ASN A 51 -17.37 0.79 -6.33
C ASN A 51 -15.99 0.40 -5.79
N ILE A 52 -15.63 0.83 -4.57
CA ILE A 52 -14.34 0.54 -3.94
C ILE A 52 -14.52 -0.38 -2.72
N ASN A 53 -15.43 -0.01 -1.82
CA ASN A 53 -15.60 -0.65 -0.53
C ASN A 53 -16.63 -1.77 -0.61
N SER A 54 -16.44 -2.81 0.21
CA SER A 54 -17.38 -3.92 0.35
C SER A 54 -17.73 -4.19 1.82
N ASP A 55 -18.38 -5.31 2.11
CA ASP A 55 -18.57 -5.84 3.47
C ASP A 55 -17.32 -6.58 4.00
N LEU A 56 -16.26 -6.66 3.21
CA LEU A 56 -14.96 -7.23 3.55
C LEU A 56 -13.97 -6.16 4.01
N HIS A 57 -12.72 -6.57 4.28
CA HIS A 57 -11.65 -5.65 4.66
C HIS A 57 -10.88 -5.18 3.43
N GLU A 58 -11.08 -3.92 3.04
CA GLU A 58 -10.18 -3.20 2.14
C GLU A 58 -9.03 -2.57 2.92
N LEU A 59 -7.79 -2.94 2.57
CA LEU A 59 -6.58 -2.61 3.32
C LEU A 59 -5.49 -2.06 2.40
N ARG A 60 -4.50 -1.35 2.98
CA ARG A 60 -3.27 -0.90 2.33
C ARG A 60 -3.51 -0.17 0.98
N PRO A 61 -4.18 1.00 1.00
CA PRO A 61 -4.33 1.81 -0.21
C PRO A 61 -2.95 2.29 -0.71
N THR A 62 -2.72 2.18 -2.02
CA THR A 62 -1.55 2.72 -2.72
C THR A 62 -2.03 3.43 -3.98
N ILE A 63 -1.86 4.75 -4.03
CA ILE A 63 -2.41 5.60 -5.09
C ILE A 63 -1.32 6.15 -6.01
N SER A 64 -1.63 6.28 -7.30
CA SER A 64 -0.76 6.94 -8.28
C SER A 64 -0.60 8.43 -7.98
N ALA A 65 0.50 9.01 -8.46
CA ALA A 65 0.83 10.42 -8.22
C ALA A 65 -0.23 11.41 -8.76
N ASP A 66 -0.97 11.03 -9.81
CA ASP A 66 -2.08 11.81 -10.35
C ASP A 66 -3.42 11.56 -9.65
N GLY A 67 -3.47 10.68 -8.65
CA GLY A 67 -4.67 10.37 -7.87
C GLY A 67 -5.71 9.51 -8.58
N ASN A 68 -5.40 8.98 -9.77
CA ASN A 68 -6.40 8.34 -10.63
C ASN A 68 -6.30 6.81 -10.74
N LEU A 69 -5.33 6.18 -10.09
CA LEU A 69 -5.20 4.73 -10.02
C LEU A 69 -4.93 4.35 -8.58
N LEU A 70 -5.87 3.63 -7.97
CA LEU A 70 -5.80 3.17 -6.59
C LEU A 70 -5.65 1.65 -6.59
N PHE A 71 -4.56 1.16 -6.00
CA PHE A 71 -4.43 -0.22 -5.58
C PHE A 71 -4.79 -0.36 -4.12
N PHE A 72 -5.33 -1.51 -3.74
CA PHE A 72 -5.59 -1.89 -2.37
C PHE A 72 -5.63 -3.41 -2.29
N ILE A 73 -5.79 -3.93 -1.08
CA ILE A 73 -5.96 -5.35 -0.82
C ILE A 73 -7.41 -5.56 -0.40
N THR A 74 -8.04 -6.61 -0.89
CA THR A 74 -9.31 -7.10 -0.31
C THR A 74 -9.06 -8.44 0.33
N GLU A 75 -9.35 -8.54 1.63
CA GLU A 75 -9.20 -9.79 2.37
C GLU A 75 -10.41 -10.71 2.17
N ASN A 76 -10.15 -12.01 1.95
CA ASN A 76 -11.16 -13.07 1.86
C ASN A 76 -12.26 -12.83 0.82
N HIS A 77 -11.96 -12.12 -0.27
CA HIS A 77 -12.90 -12.05 -1.38
C HIS A 77 -12.97 -13.40 -2.11
N PRO A 78 -14.15 -13.92 -2.52
CA PRO A 78 -14.28 -15.20 -3.22
C PRO A 78 -13.46 -15.34 -4.51
N ALA A 79 -13.12 -14.20 -5.13
CA ALA A 79 -12.27 -14.13 -6.31
C ALA A 79 -10.76 -14.15 -6.01
N ASN A 80 -10.34 -14.14 -4.73
CA ASN A 80 -8.94 -14.20 -4.37
C ASN A 80 -8.35 -15.58 -4.70
N THR A 81 -7.09 -15.59 -5.12
CA THR A 81 -6.34 -16.73 -5.65
C THR A 81 -6.27 -17.91 -4.68
N LYS A 82 -6.28 -17.63 -3.37
CA LYS A 82 -6.21 -18.64 -2.29
C LYS A 82 -7.43 -18.67 -1.38
N TYR A 83 -8.54 -18.04 -1.77
CA TYR A 83 -9.74 -17.85 -0.96
C TYR A 83 -10.21 -19.11 -0.22
N SER A 84 -10.40 -20.22 -0.94
CA SER A 84 -10.94 -21.46 -0.35
C SER A 84 -9.89 -22.31 0.38
N SER A 85 -8.64 -21.88 0.42
CA SER A 85 -7.52 -22.69 0.92
C SER A 85 -6.78 -22.06 2.09
N ILE A 86 -6.82 -20.74 2.22
CA ILE A 86 -6.07 -19.98 3.21
C ILE A 86 -7.06 -18.99 3.86
N PRO A 87 -7.25 -19.04 5.19
CA PRO A 87 -7.96 -17.95 5.86
C PRO A 87 -7.21 -16.64 5.60
N ASN A 88 -7.91 -15.50 5.73
CA ASN A 88 -7.33 -14.18 5.54
C ASN A 88 -6.53 -14.01 4.23
N SER A 89 -6.96 -14.65 3.14
CA SER A 89 -6.33 -14.52 1.82
C SER A 89 -6.39 -13.07 1.34
N GLN A 90 -5.26 -12.53 0.88
CA GLN A 90 -5.14 -11.12 0.50
C GLN A 90 -4.59 -11.01 -0.92
N ASP A 91 -5.42 -10.49 -1.81
CA ASP A 91 -5.04 -10.20 -3.19
C ASP A 91 -5.11 -8.71 -3.47
N ILE A 92 -4.34 -8.27 -4.45
CA ILE A 92 -4.35 -6.91 -4.95
C ILE A 92 -5.60 -6.69 -5.81
N TRP A 93 -6.33 -5.63 -5.49
CA TRP A 93 -7.43 -5.07 -6.27
C TRP A 93 -7.07 -3.66 -6.70
N TYR A 94 -7.72 -3.17 -7.75
CA TYR A 94 -7.52 -1.80 -8.22
C TYR A 94 -8.78 -1.17 -8.77
N SER A 95 -8.80 0.16 -8.76
CA SER A 95 -9.82 0.97 -9.42
C SER A 95 -9.19 2.21 -10.06
N GLU A 96 -9.82 2.70 -11.12
CA GLU A 96 -9.40 3.90 -11.84
C GLU A 96 -10.42 5.02 -11.63
N ARG A 97 -9.93 6.24 -11.46
CA ARG A 97 -10.75 7.45 -11.33
C ARG A 97 -10.87 8.12 -12.69
N ASP A 98 -12.09 8.39 -13.12
CA ASP A 98 -12.36 9.12 -14.36
C ASP A 98 -12.19 10.65 -14.19
N SER A 99 -12.28 11.37 -15.30
CA SER A 99 -12.15 12.84 -15.33
C SER A 99 -13.27 13.58 -14.56
N LEU A 100 -14.37 12.91 -14.24
CA LEU A 100 -15.46 13.44 -13.42
C LEU A 100 -15.25 13.11 -11.94
N GLY A 101 -14.12 12.50 -11.59
CA GLY A 101 -13.77 12.14 -10.23
C GLY A 101 -14.44 10.86 -9.72
N ARG A 102 -15.04 10.05 -10.59
CA ARG A 102 -15.74 8.82 -10.21
C ARG A 102 -14.79 7.63 -10.28
N TRP A 103 -14.78 6.82 -9.23
CA TRP A 103 -14.06 5.54 -9.22
C TRP A 103 -14.83 4.48 -10.02
N SER A 104 -14.12 3.70 -10.83
CA SER A 104 -14.67 2.49 -11.44
C SER A 104 -14.93 1.42 -10.38
N GLU A 105 -15.76 0.43 -10.70
CA GLU A 105 -15.85 -0.80 -9.91
C GLU A 105 -14.45 -1.39 -9.70
N ALA A 106 -14.18 -1.85 -8.49
CA ALA A 106 -12.95 -2.51 -8.10
C ALA A 106 -12.73 -3.80 -8.90
N ARG A 107 -11.52 -3.97 -9.40
CA ARG A 107 -11.15 -5.12 -10.24
C ARG A 107 -10.01 -5.87 -9.59
N HIS A 108 -10.16 -7.19 -9.50
CA HIS A 108 -9.10 -8.10 -9.09
C HIS A 108 -7.92 -7.99 -10.06
N LEU A 109 -6.70 -7.80 -9.52
CA LEU A 109 -5.49 -7.76 -10.32
C LEU A 109 -5.05 -9.19 -10.68
N ARG A 110 -5.55 -9.68 -11.81
CA ARG A 110 -5.31 -11.05 -12.28
C ARG A 110 -3.82 -11.38 -12.50
N ASP A 111 -3.56 -12.62 -12.92
CA ASP A 111 -2.23 -13.07 -13.35
C ASP A 111 -1.50 -12.04 -14.23
N PRO A 112 -0.20 -11.84 -14.02
CA PRO A 112 0.73 -12.69 -13.26
C PRO A 112 1.02 -12.20 -11.83
N ILE A 113 0.20 -11.29 -11.26
CA ILE A 113 0.55 -10.60 -10.02
C ILE A 113 0.06 -11.35 -8.78
N ASN A 114 -1.25 -11.63 -8.69
CA ASN A 114 -1.80 -12.38 -7.57
C ASN A 114 -1.54 -13.88 -7.74
N THR A 115 -0.46 -14.38 -7.17
CA THR A 115 -0.05 -15.80 -7.29
C THR A 115 0.16 -16.51 -5.95
N VAL A 116 0.29 -15.75 -4.85
CA VAL A 116 0.44 -16.27 -3.48
C VAL A 116 -0.72 -15.84 -2.58
N PHE A 117 -0.67 -16.16 -1.29
CA PHE A 117 -1.75 -15.90 -0.34
C PHE A 117 -1.77 -14.46 0.21
N TYR A 118 -0.66 -13.73 0.11
CA TYR A 118 -0.54 -12.34 0.57
C TYR A 118 0.17 -11.48 -0.47
N ASN A 119 -0.61 -10.75 -1.25
CA ASN A 119 -0.13 -9.88 -2.32
C ASN A 119 -0.37 -8.43 -1.93
N ALA A 120 0.58 -7.55 -2.24
CA ALA A 120 0.45 -6.13 -1.98
C ALA A 120 1.27 -5.32 -2.99
N VAL A 121 0.71 -4.21 -3.46
CA VAL A 121 1.49 -3.14 -4.06
C VAL A 121 2.03 -2.29 -2.92
N TYR A 122 3.36 -2.14 -2.84
CA TYR A 122 4.03 -1.27 -1.89
C TYR A 122 4.27 0.13 -2.44
N TRP A 123 4.31 0.28 -3.76
CA TRP A 123 4.55 1.56 -4.42
C TRP A 123 4.14 1.49 -5.89
N ILE A 124 3.70 2.63 -6.43
CA ILE A 124 3.55 2.86 -7.87
C ILE A 124 4.39 4.07 -8.28
N SER A 125 5.11 3.92 -9.37
CA SER A 125 5.87 5.00 -9.99
C SER A 125 5.01 6.19 -10.41
N PRO A 126 5.52 7.43 -10.33
CA PRO A 126 4.79 8.62 -10.77
C PRO A 126 4.30 8.56 -12.22
N ASP A 127 5.05 7.89 -13.11
CA ASP A 127 4.70 7.67 -14.51
C ASP A 127 3.75 6.47 -14.73
N LYS A 128 3.40 5.75 -13.66
CA LYS A 128 2.50 4.58 -13.63
C LYS A 128 3.00 3.40 -14.47
N ASN A 129 4.29 3.33 -14.78
CA ASN A 129 4.87 2.25 -15.59
C ASN A 129 5.52 1.13 -14.77
N ARG A 130 5.65 1.33 -13.45
CA ARG A 130 6.27 0.41 -12.50
C ARG A 130 5.47 0.32 -11.22
N ILE A 131 5.36 -0.89 -10.66
CA ILE A 131 4.84 -1.15 -9.32
C ILE A 131 5.80 -2.03 -8.53
N LEU A 132 6.04 -1.66 -7.27
CA LEU A 132 6.77 -2.47 -6.30
C LEU A 132 5.78 -3.43 -5.63
N ILE A 133 6.08 -4.72 -5.69
CA ILE A 133 5.28 -5.82 -5.17
C ILE A 133 5.96 -6.42 -3.94
N ARG A 134 5.15 -6.78 -2.93
CA ARG A 134 5.58 -7.55 -1.77
C ARG A 134 6.03 -8.95 -2.18
N GLY A 135 7.21 -9.37 -1.72
CA GLY A 135 7.74 -10.71 -1.96
C GLY A 135 8.79 -10.74 -3.07
N ALA A 136 9.69 -11.72 -3.00
CA ALA A 136 10.65 -12.01 -4.07
C ALA A 136 10.03 -13.01 -5.06
N PHE A 137 10.11 -12.67 -6.35
CA PHE A 137 9.64 -13.53 -7.43
C PHE A 137 10.68 -13.69 -8.53
N THR A 138 10.82 -14.90 -9.07
CA THR A 138 11.62 -15.22 -10.26
C THR A 138 10.70 -15.80 -11.31
N GLU A 139 10.66 -15.23 -12.51
CA GLU A 139 9.81 -15.72 -13.61
C GLU A 139 8.30 -15.87 -13.26
N GLY A 140 7.82 -15.23 -12.19
CA GLY A 140 6.45 -15.35 -11.66
C GLY A 140 6.28 -16.39 -10.56
N GLY A 141 7.29 -17.21 -10.28
CA GLY A 141 7.36 -18.09 -9.12
C GLY A 141 7.76 -17.32 -7.86
N PHE A 142 7.12 -17.61 -6.74
CA PHE A 142 7.43 -16.99 -5.45
C PHE A 142 8.63 -17.67 -4.79
N GLU A 143 9.64 -16.87 -4.43
CA GLU A 143 10.90 -17.33 -3.84
C GLU A 143 10.97 -17.06 -2.33
N GLY A 144 10.10 -16.19 -1.80
CA GLY A 144 10.06 -15.87 -0.38
C GLY A 144 10.09 -14.36 -0.09
N LYS A 145 10.81 -14.00 0.99
CA LYS A 145 10.89 -12.60 1.45
C LYS A 145 11.70 -11.73 0.49
N GLY A 146 11.32 -10.46 0.43
CA GLY A 146 11.92 -9.47 -0.44
C GLY A 146 10.87 -8.59 -1.09
N VAL A 147 11.27 -7.92 -2.16
CA VAL A 147 10.38 -7.11 -2.98
C VAL A 147 10.70 -7.33 -4.45
N SER A 148 9.70 -7.16 -5.30
CA SER A 148 9.80 -7.37 -6.74
C SER A 148 9.25 -6.17 -7.49
N MET A 149 9.76 -5.94 -8.69
CA MET A 149 9.23 -4.92 -9.59
C MET A 149 8.40 -5.59 -10.68
N SER A 150 7.25 -4.99 -11.01
CA SER A 150 6.50 -5.30 -12.22
C SER A 150 6.35 -4.06 -13.09
N TYR A 151 6.40 -4.27 -14.41
CA TYR A 151 6.39 -3.21 -15.42
C TYR A 151 5.10 -3.24 -16.23
N ARG A 152 4.55 -2.07 -16.50
CA ARG A 152 3.38 -1.93 -17.37
C ARG A 152 3.80 -2.18 -18.81
N LYS A 153 3.14 -3.13 -19.47
CA LYS A 153 3.35 -3.46 -20.87
C LYS A 153 2.50 -2.55 -21.77
N ARG A 154 2.86 -2.49 -23.06
CA ARG A 154 2.12 -1.72 -24.08
C ARG A 154 0.64 -2.10 -24.21
N ASN A 155 0.29 -3.35 -23.87
CA ASN A 155 -1.09 -3.83 -23.89
C ASN A 155 -1.88 -3.51 -22.60
N GLY A 156 -1.32 -2.67 -21.72
CA GLY A 156 -1.92 -2.26 -20.45
C GLY A 156 -1.77 -3.27 -19.30
N LYS A 157 -1.31 -4.50 -19.56
CA LYS A 157 -1.09 -5.52 -18.52
C LYS A 157 0.25 -5.33 -17.81
N TRP A 158 0.35 -5.87 -16.60
CA TRP A 158 1.60 -5.92 -15.85
C TRP A 158 2.49 -7.11 -16.29
N SER A 159 3.80 -6.99 -16.11
CA SER A 159 4.76 -8.09 -16.28
C SER A 159 4.75 -9.04 -15.10
N ASN A 160 5.36 -10.21 -15.27
CA ASN A 160 5.66 -11.05 -14.11
C ASN A 160 6.53 -10.22 -13.15
N PRO A 161 6.25 -10.27 -11.83
CA PRO A 161 7.10 -9.62 -10.86
C PRO A 161 8.50 -10.24 -10.92
N GLN A 162 9.54 -9.40 -10.86
CA GLN A 162 10.93 -9.82 -10.82
C GLN A 162 11.60 -9.24 -9.57
N MET A 163 12.22 -10.08 -8.76
CA MET A 163 12.84 -9.65 -7.51
C MET A 163 13.88 -8.56 -7.75
N LEU A 164 13.93 -7.59 -6.84
CA LEU A 164 15.03 -6.63 -6.80
C LEU A 164 16.26 -7.32 -6.22
N GLN A 165 17.39 -7.20 -6.93
CA GLN A 165 18.67 -7.78 -6.51
C GLN A 165 19.31 -6.93 -5.41
N ILE A 166 18.83 -7.07 -4.18
CA ILE A 166 19.31 -6.34 -3.00
C ILE A 166 20.47 -7.11 -2.37
N ARG A 167 21.66 -6.51 -2.41
CA ARG A 167 22.89 -7.13 -1.89
C ARG A 167 22.71 -7.46 -0.40
N GLY A 168 22.91 -8.72 -0.03
CA GLY A 168 22.89 -9.14 1.38
C GLY A 168 21.53 -9.05 2.10
N TYR A 169 20.39 -8.94 1.41
CA TYR A 169 19.06 -8.77 2.02
C TYR A 169 18.79 -9.69 3.24
N HIS A 170 19.06 -10.98 3.10
CA HIS A 170 18.80 -12.01 4.12
C HIS A 170 19.61 -11.82 5.41
N LYS A 171 20.68 -11.01 5.40
CA LYS A 171 21.43 -10.68 6.62
C LYS A 171 20.63 -9.78 7.56
N TYR A 172 19.64 -9.04 7.02
CA TYR A 172 18.91 -7.98 7.72
C TYR A 172 17.46 -8.36 8.02
N ASP A 173 16.77 -9.05 7.11
CA ASP A 173 15.40 -9.54 7.33
C ASP A 173 15.41 -10.97 7.87
N ARG A 174 15.60 -11.10 9.19
CA ARG A 174 15.74 -12.41 9.86
C ARG A 174 14.44 -12.88 10.52
N GLY A 175 13.60 -11.97 11.02
CA GLY A 175 12.34 -12.33 11.70
C GLY A 175 11.11 -12.47 10.78
N LEU A 176 9.90 -12.46 11.35
CA LEU A 176 8.67 -12.76 10.61
C LEU A 176 8.01 -11.54 9.95
N GLN A 177 8.43 -10.33 10.31
CA GLN A 177 7.82 -9.10 9.87
C GLN A 177 8.79 -8.26 9.05
N SER A 178 8.34 -7.90 7.86
CA SER A 178 9.03 -6.92 7.03
C SER A 178 8.07 -6.27 6.06
N GLY A 179 8.48 -5.11 5.56
CA GLY A 179 7.78 -4.39 4.52
C GLY A 179 8.68 -3.30 3.96
N ALA A 180 8.24 -2.71 2.85
CA ALA A 180 9.02 -1.70 2.16
C ALA A 180 8.14 -0.57 1.64
N SER A 181 8.78 0.53 1.31
CA SER A 181 8.26 1.62 0.50
C SER A 181 9.38 2.18 -0.37
N MET A 182 9.03 2.90 -1.43
CA MET A 182 9.99 3.46 -2.37
C MET A 182 9.74 4.95 -2.54
N ALA A 183 10.82 5.71 -2.68
CA ALA A 183 10.73 7.14 -2.98
C ALA A 183 10.28 7.37 -4.42
N ASN A 184 9.74 8.56 -4.70
CA ASN A 184 9.27 8.93 -6.04
C ASN A 184 10.38 8.95 -7.11
N ASP A 185 11.65 9.02 -6.70
CA ASP A 185 12.80 8.88 -7.59
C ASP A 185 12.93 7.45 -8.19
N GLY A 186 12.26 6.45 -7.60
CA GLY A 186 12.36 5.05 -7.97
C GLY A 186 13.75 4.44 -7.76
N GLN A 187 14.60 5.08 -6.95
CA GLN A 187 16.01 4.79 -6.71
C GLN A 187 16.35 4.67 -5.23
N THR A 188 15.45 5.12 -4.34
CA THR A 188 15.59 4.98 -2.89
C THR A 188 14.52 4.03 -2.35
N LEU A 189 14.95 2.94 -1.73
CA LEU A 189 14.09 1.90 -1.16
C LEU A 189 14.25 1.88 0.36
N LEU A 190 13.15 2.03 1.08
CA LEU A 190 13.08 1.99 2.53
C LEU A 190 12.43 0.70 2.99
N PHE A 191 12.93 0.17 4.09
CA PHE A 191 12.41 -1.05 4.69
C PHE A 191 12.17 -0.86 6.18
N TYR A 192 11.25 -1.65 6.72
CA TYR A 192 11.37 -2.13 8.08
C TYR A 192 11.60 -3.65 8.04
N MET A 193 12.49 -4.13 8.87
CA MET A 193 12.89 -5.53 8.94
C MET A 193 13.13 -5.92 10.39
N THR A 194 12.79 -7.15 10.75
CA THR A 194 13.17 -7.70 12.05
C THR A 194 14.65 -8.17 12.00
N PRO A 195 15.57 -7.49 12.71
CA PRO A 195 17.00 -7.74 12.56
C PRO A 195 17.48 -8.99 13.27
N ASP A 196 16.71 -9.62 14.16
CA ASP A 196 17.05 -10.83 14.91
C ASP A 196 15.84 -11.76 14.94
N GLU A 197 16.02 -13.06 14.67
CA GLU A 197 14.96 -14.07 14.67
C GLU A 197 14.21 -14.17 16.01
N LYS A 198 14.86 -13.81 17.12
CA LYS A 198 14.27 -13.82 18.47
C LYS A 198 13.60 -12.50 18.84
N SER A 199 13.76 -11.47 18.02
CA SER A 199 13.17 -10.14 18.25
C SER A 199 11.78 -10.06 17.64
N SER A 200 10.87 -9.37 18.32
CA SER A 200 9.62 -8.88 17.73
C SER A 200 9.72 -7.42 17.29
N PHE A 201 10.87 -6.79 17.48
CA PHE A 201 11.11 -5.39 17.15
C PHE A 201 11.68 -5.23 15.75
N ASN A 202 11.12 -4.27 15.02
CA ASN A 202 11.53 -3.94 13.66
C ASN A 202 12.43 -2.70 13.63
N ASP A 203 13.48 -2.78 12.82
CA ASP A 203 14.42 -1.69 12.55
C ASP A 203 14.22 -1.20 11.12
N MET A 204 14.48 0.08 10.88
CA MET A 204 14.42 0.66 9.54
C MET A 204 15.78 0.73 8.84
N TYR A 205 15.73 0.50 7.53
CA TYR A 205 16.87 0.43 6.63
C TYR A 205 16.59 1.16 5.32
N VAL A 206 17.66 1.58 4.64
CA VAL A 206 17.61 2.15 3.30
C VAL A 206 18.56 1.42 2.35
N SER A 207 18.14 1.26 1.10
CA SER A 207 18.96 0.78 -0.01
C SER A 207 18.80 1.70 -1.22
N PHE A 208 19.84 1.78 -2.03
CA PHE A 208 19.91 2.64 -3.21
C PHE A 208 20.14 1.82 -4.47
N LEU A 209 19.50 2.20 -5.57
CA LEU A 209 19.77 1.65 -6.88
C LEU A 209 21.21 2.01 -7.30
N LEU A 210 21.95 1.02 -7.78
CA LEU A 210 23.34 1.16 -8.25
C LEU A 210 23.38 1.20 -9.79
N GLU A 211 24.51 1.64 -10.33
CA GLU A 211 24.73 1.77 -11.78
C GLU A 211 24.61 0.44 -12.53
N ASP A 212 24.90 -0.68 -11.86
CA ASP A 212 24.77 -2.03 -12.42
C ASP A 212 23.32 -2.58 -12.39
N GLY A 213 22.36 -1.79 -11.92
CA GLY A 213 20.95 -2.18 -11.79
C GLY A 213 20.64 -3.01 -10.54
N THR A 214 21.64 -3.34 -9.72
CA THR A 214 21.43 -3.96 -8.40
C THR A 214 21.13 -2.91 -7.34
N TRP A 215 20.70 -3.35 -6.16
CA TRP A 215 20.42 -2.48 -5.02
C TRP A 215 21.50 -2.65 -3.95
N SER A 216 21.92 -1.54 -3.35
CA SER A 216 22.94 -1.52 -2.31
C SER A 216 22.57 -2.40 -1.12
N GLU A 217 23.55 -2.79 -0.32
CA GLU A 217 23.26 -3.47 0.94
C GLU A 217 22.40 -2.57 1.85
N PRO A 218 21.39 -3.12 2.56
CA PRO A 218 20.57 -2.33 3.48
C PRO A 218 21.42 -1.62 4.54
N LYS A 219 21.33 -0.29 4.57
CA LYS A 219 21.99 0.56 5.56
C LYS A 219 20.99 0.90 6.66
N SER A 220 21.33 0.61 7.92
CA SER A 220 20.52 1.03 9.06
C SER A 220 20.40 2.55 9.10
N LEU A 221 19.22 3.05 9.47
CA LEU A 221 18.99 4.49 9.69
C LEU A 221 19.52 5.00 11.05
N GLY A 222 20.20 4.13 11.80
CA GLY A 222 20.94 4.47 13.00
C GLY A 222 20.09 4.66 14.25
N LYS A 223 20.74 4.72 15.42
CA LYS A 223 20.09 4.69 16.74
C LYS A 223 19.21 5.90 17.07
N LYS A 224 19.32 6.98 16.30
CA LYS A 224 18.40 8.14 16.45
C LYS A 224 17.02 7.81 15.91
N LEU A 225 16.95 6.99 14.86
CA LEU A 225 15.69 6.54 14.28
C LEU A 225 15.30 5.17 14.84
N ASN A 226 16.18 4.17 14.78
CA ASN A 226 15.93 2.83 15.30
C ASN A 226 16.03 2.85 16.84
N PHE A 227 14.91 3.06 17.51
CA PHE A 227 14.88 3.17 18.96
C PHE A 227 15.02 1.77 19.60
N PRO A 228 15.88 1.60 20.64
CA PRO A 228 16.09 0.29 21.24
C PRO A 228 14.81 -0.33 21.81
N CYS A 229 14.58 -1.61 21.51
CA CYS A 229 13.42 -2.38 21.98
C CYS A 229 12.07 -1.77 21.59
N LYS A 230 12.01 -1.16 20.40
CA LYS A 230 10.83 -0.52 19.83
C LYS A 230 10.69 -0.89 18.36
N ASN A 231 9.45 -0.81 17.89
CA ASN A 231 9.08 -1.06 16.52
C ASN A 231 9.18 0.23 15.72
N GLU A 232 9.90 0.16 14.61
CA GLU A 232 9.93 1.19 13.59
C GLU A 232 9.41 0.58 12.29
N MET A 233 8.24 1.02 11.86
CA MET A 233 7.49 0.32 10.81
C MET A 233 6.90 1.27 9.78
N THR A 234 6.51 0.71 8.63
CA THR A 234 5.77 1.39 7.56
C THR A 234 6.34 2.75 7.16
N PRO A 235 7.62 2.82 6.72
CA PRO A 235 8.20 4.07 6.25
C PRO A 235 7.43 4.68 5.09
N TYR A 236 7.32 6.00 5.07
CA TYR A 236 6.85 6.78 3.93
C TYR A 236 7.72 8.03 3.77
N ILE A 237 8.46 8.09 2.67
CA ILE A 237 9.22 9.28 2.30
C ILE A 237 8.34 10.21 1.45
N ALA A 238 8.21 11.45 1.89
CA ALA A 238 7.42 12.46 1.20
C ALA A 238 8.05 12.86 -0.14
N SER A 239 7.26 13.53 -0.98
CA SER A 239 7.69 13.98 -2.30
C SER A 239 8.83 15.00 -2.29
N ASP A 240 9.10 15.64 -1.15
CA ASP A 240 10.28 16.50 -0.97
C ASP A 240 11.60 15.72 -0.88
N GLY A 241 11.54 14.38 -0.79
CA GLY A 241 12.70 13.49 -0.73
C GLY A 241 13.53 13.61 0.54
N VAL A 242 13.04 14.34 1.56
CA VAL A 242 13.78 14.60 2.80
C VAL A 242 12.95 14.39 4.06
N THR A 243 11.61 14.47 3.98
CA THR A 243 10.70 14.24 5.10
C THR A 243 10.24 12.79 5.12
N LEU A 244 10.56 12.08 6.20
CA LEU A 244 10.20 10.68 6.43
C LEU A 244 9.13 10.60 7.53
N TYR A 245 8.02 9.95 7.22
CA TYR A 245 7.00 9.53 8.18
C TYR A 245 7.11 8.03 8.43
N PHE A 246 6.83 7.59 9.65
CA PHE A 246 6.87 6.17 10.01
C PHE A 246 6.01 5.92 11.27
N SER A 247 5.71 4.66 11.54
CA SER A 247 4.95 4.23 12.71
C SER A 247 5.88 3.72 13.80
N SER A 248 5.64 4.07 15.06
CA SER A 248 6.46 3.61 16.18
C SER A 248 5.74 3.58 17.53
N ASP A 249 6.11 2.61 18.36
CA ASP A 249 5.71 2.45 19.78
C ASP A 249 6.71 3.09 20.77
N ARG A 250 7.59 3.95 20.27
CA ARG A 250 8.59 4.67 21.06
C ARG A 250 7.95 5.57 22.14
N PRO A 251 8.68 5.88 23.23
CA PRO A 251 8.17 6.75 24.28
C PRO A 251 7.77 8.15 23.77
N GLY A 252 6.67 8.69 24.31
CA GLY A 252 6.11 9.99 23.95
C GLY A 252 4.90 9.93 23.02
N GLY A 253 4.50 8.73 22.60
CA GLY A 253 3.25 8.48 21.86
C GLY A 253 1.99 8.49 22.73
N LEU A 254 0.84 8.35 22.08
CA LEU A 254 -0.49 8.28 22.71
C LEU A 254 -1.03 6.84 22.79
N GLY A 255 -0.57 5.94 21.90
CA GLY A 255 -1.11 4.58 21.76
C GLY A 255 -0.02 3.52 21.62
N ASP A 256 -0.39 2.37 21.03
CA ASP A 256 0.57 1.30 20.72
C ASP A 256 1.55 1.77 19.65
N ASN A 257 1.06 2.16 18.49
CA ASN A 257 1.87 2.67 17.39
C ASN A 257 1.33 4.04 16.95
N ASP A 258 2.17 5.06 17.02
CA ASP A 258 1.85 6.43 16.61
C ASP A 258 2.63 6.83 15.35
N ILE A 259 2.17 7.88 14.67
CA ILE A 259 2.86 8.44 13.50
C ILE A 259 3.94 9.42 13.94
N TRP A 260 5.18 9.14 13.55
CA TRP A 260 6.35 9.96 13.80
C TRP A 260 6.90 10.53 12.48
N MET A 261 7.61 11.65 12.59
CA MET A 261 8.21 12.33 11.45
C MET A 261 9.65 12.77 11.77
N THR A 262 10.53 12.62 10.78
CA THR A 262 11.88 13.18 10.82
C THR A 262 12.25 13.78 9.47
N ARG A 263 13.29 14.61 9.44
CA ARG A 263 13.86 15.16 8.22
C ARG A 263 15.37 14.93 8.19
N ARG A 264 15.91 14.51 7.04
CA ARG A 264 17.37 14.55 6.84
C ARG A 264 17.83 15.99 6.57
N LEU A 265 19.05 16.30 7.01
CA LEU A 265 19.63 17.64 6.89
C LEU A 265 20.21 17.92 5.49
N ASP A 266 20.45 16.89 4.69
CA ASP A 266 21.10 16.96 3.39
C ASP A 266 20.28 16.31 2.26
N LYS A 267 20.63 16.68 1.02
CA LYS A 267 20.06 16.11 -0.22
C LYS A 267 20.86 14.91 -0.74
N THR A 268 21.97 14.58 -0.10
CA THR A 268 22.93 13.54 -0.50
C THR A 268 22.76 12.33 0.40
#